data_AF-A0A9P7CP63-F1
#
_entry.id   AF-A0A9P7CP63-F1
#
_cell.length_a   1.000
_cell.length_b   1.000
_cell.length_c   1.000
_cell.angle_alpha   90.00
_cell.angle_beta   90.00
_cell.angle_gamma   90.00
#
_symmetry.space_group_name_H-M   'P 1'
#
loop_
_entity.id
_entity.type
_entity.pdbx_description
1 polymer ?
#
loop_
_entity_poly.entity_id
_entity_poly.type
_entity_poly.pdbx_seq_one_letter_code
_entity_poly.pdbx_strand_id
1 'polypeptide(L)'
;MLRQITTPGIRSFSTAPVALAGRQGARRKPAKKFDVDDMPRFEFDDQTTLGHNLFDNIRQVRQYLRKTEFELPKLNVYAKLFEAPSSDQILKFKTHTYLGEGHPVERKVVLSVKVDDLKLNDTEKHKFLLLCGPRYNVDTQELVMSSERFPKRQQNKKFLIDNLNKLIKEAKDTKDTFADVPLNLPKPKTRLEFPKEWLKPKEEIAQ
;
A
#
# COMPACT_ATOMS: atom_id res chain seq x y z
N MET A 1 -17.77 20.38 -41.35
CA MET A 1 -18.63 19.24 -41.72
C MET A 1 -18.78 18.30 -40.53
N LEU A 2 -19.80 18.52 -39.70
CA LEU A 2 -20.10 17.70 -38.52
C LEU A 2 -21.27 16.79 -38.90
N ARG A 3 -21.03 15.48 -39.04
CA ARG A 3 -22.09 14.48 -39.18
C ARG A 3 -22.64 14.17 -37.79
N GLN A 4 -23.83 14.69 -37.50
CA GLN A 4 -24.64 14.21 -36.38
C GLN A 4 -25.15 12.82 -36.74
N ILE A 5 -24.75 11.81 -35.98
CA ILE A 5 -25.32 10.46 -36.06
C ILE A 5 -26.58 10.48 -35.20
N THR A 6 -27.73 10.69 -35.82
CA THR A 6 -29.03 10.46 -35.17
C THR A 6 -29.29 8.96 -35.11
N THR A 7 -29.27 8.37 -33.92
CA THR A 7 -29.76 7.02 -33.68
C THR A 7 -31.27 6.97 -33.91
N PRO A 8 -31.80 6.13 -34.82
CA PRO A 8 -33.23 5.97 -34.92
C PRO A 8 -33.71 5.22 -33.67
N GLY A 9 -34.65 5.82 -32.94
CA GLY A 9 -35.30 5.19 -31.81
C GLY A 9 -35.91 3.85 -32.22
N ILE A 10 -35.53 2.79 -31.52
CA ILE A 10 -36.13 1.46 -31.65
C ILE A 10 -37.59 1.60 -31.23
N ARG A 11 -38.48 1.83 -32.20
CA ARG A 11 -39.92 1.61 -32.02
C ARG A 11 -40.14 0.11 -32.13
N SER A 12 -40.40 -0.52 -31.00
CA SER A 12 -40.86 -1.91 -30.96
C SER A 12 -42.25 -1.97 -31.58
N PHE A 13 -42.33 -2.42 -32.84
CA PHE A 13 -43.59 -2.81 -33.45
C PHE A 13 -44.02 -4.14 -32.82
N SER A 14 -45.04 -4.09 -31.95
CA SER A 14 -45.77 -5.29 -31.53
C SER A 14 -46.60 -5.80 -32.73
N THR A 15 -46.42 -7.06 -33.12
CA THR A 15 -47.09 -7.72 -34.25
C THR A 15 -48.41 -8.41 -33.87
N ALA A 16 -48.92 -8.23 -32.66
CA ALA A 16 -50.18 -8.84 -32.26
C ALA A 16 -51.38 -8.01 -32.78
N PRO A 17 -52.37 -8.61 -33.47
CA PRO A 17 -53.57 -7.91 -33.92
C PRO A 17 -54.37 -7.44 -32.70
N VAL A 18 -55.02 -6.27 -32.79
CA VAL A 18 -55.83 -5.67 -31.70
C VAL A 18 -56.92 -6.64 -31.18
N ALA A 19 -57.40 -7.55 -32.03
CA ALA A 19 -58.35 -8.60 -31.63
C ALA A 19 -57.79 -9.61 -30.61
N LEU A 20 -56.46 -9.81 -30.56
CA LEU A 20 -55.74 -10.65 -29.60
C LEU A 20 -55.28 -9.87 -28.35
N ALA A 21 -55.38 -8.53 -28.36
CA ALA A 21 -55.27 -7.75 -27.13
C ALA A 21 -56.55 -8.00 -26.34
N GLY A 22 -56.56 -9.08 -25.55
CA GLY A 22 -57.70 -9.48 -24.74
C GLY A 22 -58.26 -8.28 -23.97
N ARG A 23 -59.59 -8.27 -23.75
CA ARG A 23 -60.27 -7.23 -22.95
C ARG A 23 -59.39 -6.92 -21.75
N GLN A 24 -58.92 -5.68 -21.63
CA GLN A 24 -58.28 -5.23 -20.40
C GLN A 24 -59.35 -5.33 -19.31
N GLY A 25 -59.39 -6.48 -18.63
CA GLY A 25 -60.25 -6.68 -17.47
C GLY A 25 -60.00 -5.54 -16.50
N ALA A 26 -61.01 -5.19 -15.71
CA ALA A 26 -60.97 -4.08 -14.75
C ALA A 26 -59.57 -3.96 -14.16
N ARG A 27 -58.88 -2.83 -14.43
CA ARG A 27 -57.52 -2.57 -13.94
C ARG A 27 -57.52 -2.96 -12.47
N ARG A 28 -56.79 -4.02 -12.11
CA ARG A 28 -56.61 -4.37 -10.70
C ARG A 28 -56.13 -3.09 -10.02
N LYS A 29 -56.92 -2.58 -9.08
CA LYS A 29 -56.51 -1.41 -8.31
C LYS A 29 -55.11 -1.72 -7.79
N PRO A 30 -54.10 -0.87 -8.04
CA PRO A 30 -52.75 -1.16 -7.59
C PRO A 30 -52.83 -1.42 -6.09
N ALA A 31 -52.25 -2.52 -5.64
CA ALA A 31 -52.30 -2.88 -4.24
C ALA A 31 -51.75 -1.70 -3.43
N LYS A 32 -52.59 -1.11 -2.58
CA LYS A 32 -52.28 0.07 -1.77
C LYS A 32 -51.39 -0.27 -0.58
N LYS A 33 -50.31 -1.01 -0.81
CA LYS A 33 -49.44 -1.56 0.24
C LYS A 33 -48.67 -0.49 1.03
N PHE A 34 -48.62 0.73 0.49
CA PHE A 34 -47.90 1.87 1.07
C PHE A 34 -48.82 3.06 1.35
N ASP A 35 -50.14 2.88 1.24
CA ASP A 35 -51.11 3.92 1.61
C ASP A 35 -51.23 3.93 3.14
N VAL A 36 -51.03 5.11 3.76
CA VAL A 36 -50.90 5.24 5.22
C VAL A 36 -52.20 4.83 5.93
N ASP A 37 -53.34 5.11 5.30
CA ASP A 37 -54.67 4.80 5.82
C ASP A 37 -54.98 3.29 5.81
N ASP A 38 -54.35 2.54 4.90
CA ASP A 38 -54.55 1.09 4.71
C ASP A 38 -53.39 0.24 5.29
N MET A 39 -52.48 0.85 6.07
CA MET A 39 -51.33 0.14 6.67
C MET A 39 -51.76 -0.61 7.95
N PRO A 40 -51.32 -1.86 8.16
CA PRO A 40 -51.59 -2.56 9.41
C PRO A 40 -50.98 -1.80 10.60
N ARG A 41 -51.65 -1.88 11.75
CA ARG A 41 -51.13 -1.34 13.00
C ARG A 41 -49.87 -2.10 13.41
N PHE A 42 -48.84 -1.37 13.85
CA PHE A 42 -47.58 -1.96 14.30
C PHE A 42 -47.78 -2.78 15.58
N GLU A 43 -47.33 -4.05 15.56
CA GLU A 43 -47.51 -5.03 16.65
C GLU A 43 -46.28 -5.14 17.57
N PHE A 44 -45.28 -4.26 17.44
CA PHE A 44 -44.01 -4.33 18.18
C PHE A 44 -43.18 -5.60 17.88
N ASP A 45 -43.33 -6.14 16.67
CA ASP A 45 -42.71 -7.37 16.17
C ASP A 45 -41.40 -7.13 15.40
N ASP A 46 -41.06 -5.89 15.06
CA ASP A 46 -39.83 -5.53 14.37
C ASP A 46 -39.11 -4.35 15.04
N GLN A 47 -37.84 -4.16 14.70
CA GLN A 47 -37.03 -3.00 15.15
C GLN A 47 -36.98 -1.91 14.09
N THR A 48 -36.58 -0.71 14.52
CA THR A 48 -36.24 0.38 13.59
C THR A 48 -35.03 0.01 12.74
N THR A 49 -34.82 0.74 11.63
CA THR A 49 -33.63 0.59 10.78
C THR A 49 -32.31 0.70 11.55
N LEU A 50 -32.25 1.57 12.57
CA LEU A 50 -31.10 1.68 13.47
C LEU A 50 -30.89 0.39 14.29
N GLY A 51 -31.97 -0.22 14.79
CA GLY A 51 -31.91 -1.50 15.51
C GLY A 51 -31.39 -2.64 14.62
N HIS A 52 -31.85 -2.71 13.36
CA HIS A 52 -31.34 -3.68 12.39
C HIS A 52 -29.85 -3.47 12.08
N ASN A 53 -29.41 -2.23 11.87
CA ASN A 53 -27.98 -1.93 11.67
C ASN A 53 -27.13 -2.40 12.87
N LEU A 54 -27.63 -2.21 14.09
CA LEU A 54 -26.96 -2.68 15.30
C LEU A 54 -26.91 -4.21 15.36
N PHE A 55 -27.99 -4.90 15.00
CA PHE A 55 -27.97 -6.37 14.92
C PHE A 55 -27.02 -6.90 13.84
N ASP A 56 -26.94 -6.25 12.69
CA ASP A 56 -26.01 -6.64 11.63
C ASP A 56 -24.55 -6.43 12.06
N ASN A 57 -24.25 -5.35 12.77
CA ASN A 57 -22.94 -5.17 13.39
C ASN A 57 -22.62 -6.30 14.38
N ILE A 58 -23.57 -6.67 15.24
CA ILE A 58 -23.41 -7.80 16.17
C ILE A 58 -23.15 -9.11 15.41
N ARG A 59 -23.90 -9.37 14.33
CA ARG A 59 -23.73 -10.56 13.49
C ARG A 59 -22.34 -10.59 12.84
N GLN A 60 -21.87 -9.46 12.33
CA GLN A 60 -20.52 -9.33 11.76
C GLN A 60 -19.45 -9.60 12.81
N VAL A 61 -19.54 -9.00 14.00
CA VAL A 61 -18.59 -9.25 15.10
C VAL A 61 -18.57 -10.73 15.47
N ARG A 62 -19.74 -11.37 15.62
CA ARG A 62 -19.83 -12.80 15.92
C ARG A 62 -19.24 -13.67 14.81
N GLN A 63 -19.38 -13.25 13.55
CA GLN A 63 -18.74 -13.92 12.42
C GLN A 63 -17.21 -13.86 12.56
N TYR A 64 -16.63 -12.71 12.87
CA TYR A 64 -15.18 -12.59 13.08
C TYR A 64 -14.70 -13.40 14.29
N LEU A 65 -15.44 -13.40 15.40
CA LEU A 65 -15.11 -14.23 16.57
C LEU A 65 -15.09 -15.73 16.22
N ARG A 66 -16.06 -16.19 15.43
CA ARG A 66 -16.08 -17.57 14.93
C ARG A 66 -14.84 -17.86 14.06
N LYS A 67 -14.45 -16.95 13.18
CA LYS A 67 -13.22 -17.11 12.38
C LYS A 67 -11.98 -17.15 13.25
N THR A 68 -11.91 -16.32 14.30
CA THR A 68 -10.77 -16.33 15.22
C THR A 68 -10.62 -17.65 15.95
N GLU A 69 -11.73 -18.28 16.34
CA GLU A 69 -11.72 -19.54 17.09
C GLU A 69 -11.49 -20.75 16.18
N PHE A 70 -12.16 -20.83 15.04
CA PHE A 70 -12.18 -22.05 14.22
C PHE A 70 -11.33 -22.00 12.95
N GLU A 71 -10.99 -20.82 12.44
CA GLU A 71 -10.22 -20.66 11.20
C GLU A 71 -8.76 -20.28 11.46
N LEU A 72 -8.50 -19.32 12.35
CA LEU A 72 -7.12 -18.86 12.61
C LEU A 72 -6.17 -19.98 13.10
N PRO A 73 -6.56 -20.89 14.01
CA PRO A 73 -5.67 -21.97 14.42
C PRO A 73 -5.29 -22.91 13.27
N LYS A 74 -6.16 -23.05 12.26
CA LYS A 74 -5.89 -23.86 11.06
C LYS A 74 -4.83 -23.21 10.17
N LEU A 75 -4.70 -21.88 10.19
CA LEU A 75 -3.66 -21.17 9.43
C LEU A 75 -2.26 -21.43 9.96
N ASN A 76 -2.12 -21.90 11.21
CA ASN A 76 -0.82 -22.23 11.79
C ASN A 76 -0.08 -23.32 10.99
N VAL A 77 -0.80 -24.18 10.28
CA VAL A 77 -0.21 -25.20 9.38
C VAL A 77 0.65 -24.58 8.27
N TYR A 78 0.36 -23.33 7.88
CA TYR A 78 1.08 -22.61 6.83
C TYR A 78 2.12 -21.63 7.38
N ALA A 79 2.26 -21.51 8.70
CA ALA A 79 3.23 -20.63 9.32
C ALA A 79 4.65 -21.16 9.07
N LYS A 80 5.55 -20.25 8.70
CA LYS A 80 6.98 -20.52 8.57
C LYS A 80 7.72 -19.77 9.67
N LEU A 81 8.71 -20.41 10.29
CA LEU A 81 9.57 -19.75 11.27
C LEU A 81 10.37 -18.63 10.60
N PHE A 82 10.58 -17.54 11.33
CA PHE A 82 11.39 -16.44 10.84
C PHE A 82 12.87 -16.82 10.89
N GLU A 83 13.52 -16.81 9.73
CA GLU A 83 14.96 -16.96 9.60
C GLU A 83 15.57 -15.58 9.36
N ALA A 84 16.53 -15.21 10.23
CA ALA A 84 17.24 -13.95 10.08
C ALA A 84 18.07 -13.96 8.78
N PRO A 85 18.18 -12.81 8.09
CA PRO A 85 18.99 -12.74 6.87
C PRO A 85 20.46 -13.01 7.16
N SER A 86 21.13 -13.74 6.26
CA SER A 86 22.57 -14.00 6.34
C SER A 86 23.37 -12.71 6.13
N SER A 87 24.64 -12.69 6.56
CA SER A 87 25.58 -11.58 6.35
C SER A 87 25.79 -11.23 4.87
N ASP A 88 25.59 -12.20 3.96
CA ASP A 88 25.68 -11.97 2.51
C ASP A 88 24.45 -11.23 1.94
N GLN A 89 23.32 -11.25 2.65
CA GLN A 89 22.06 -10.63 2.23
C GLN A 89 21.99 -9.15 2.62
N ILE A 90 22.85 -8.37 1.98
CA ILE A 90 23.06 -6.96 2.32
C ILE A 90 21.94 -6.04 1.76
N LEU A 91 21.34 -6.42 0.61
CA LEU A 91 20.40 -5.56 -0.12
C LEU A 91 19.01 -5.59 0.50
N LYS A 92 18.48 -4.42 0.88
CA LYS A 92 17.09 -4.27 1.33
C LYS A 92 16.23 -3.64 0.22
N PHE A 93 15.17 -4.34 -0.17
CA PHE A 93 14.19 -3.85 -1.15
C PHE A 93 12.87 -3.53 -0.46
N LYS A 94 12.37 -2.31 -0.65
CA LYS A 94 11.03 -1.89 -0.20
C LYS A 94 10.10 -1.75 -1.39
N THR A 95 8.91 -2.34 -1.25
CA THR A 95 7.85 -2.33 -2.27
C THR A 95 6.52 -2.04 -1.59
N HIS A 96 5.61 -1.39 -2.30
CA HIS A 96 4.28 -1.02 -1.80
C HIS A 96 3.21 -1.73 -2.62
N THR A 97 2.23 -2.34 -1.96
CA THR A 97 1.10 -3.01 -2.60
C THR A 97 -0.19 -2.41 -2.05
N TYR A 98 -1.09 -1.98 -2.94
CA TYR A 98 -2.41 -1.44 -2.57
C TYR A 98 -3.44 -2.54 -2.83
N LEU A 99 -3.90 -3.20 -1.76
CA LEU A 99 -4.74 -4.39 -1.88
C LEU A 99 -6.11 -4.02 -2.49
N GLY A 100 -6.41 -4.55 -3.66
CA GLY A 100 -7.69 -4.35 -4.36
C GLY A 100 -7.71 -3.18 -5.36
N GLU A 101 -6.67 -2.32 -5.37
CA GLU A 101 -6.60 -1.15 -6.24
C GLU A 101 -5.33 -1.16 -7.10
N GLY A 102 -5.47 -0.87 -8.40
CA GLY A 102 -4.34 -0.72 -9.31
C GLY A 102 -3.68 0.66 -9.16
N HIS A 103 -2.96 0.90 -8.06
CA HIS A 103 -2.35 2.20 -7.80
C HIS A 103 -1.04 2.39 -8.59
N PRO A 104 -0.81 3.54 -9.27
CA PRO A 104 0.37 3.75 -10.11
C PRO A 104 1.70 3.57 -9.35
N VAL A 105 1.77 3.99 -8.09
CA VAL A 105 2.99 3.90 -7.25
C VAL A 105 3.39 2.45 -6.94
N GLU A 106 2.52 1.48 -7.14
CA GLU A 106 2.80 0.05 -6.89
C GLU A 106 4.02 -0.48 -7.68
N ARG A 107 4.31 0.13 -8.83
CA ARG A 107 5.48 -0.21 -9.66
C ARG A 107 6.80 0.25 -9.06
N LYS A 108 6.79 1.22 -8.14
CA LYS A 108 7.99 1.78 -7.51
C LYS A 108 8.70 0.74 -6.65
N VAL A 109 10.02 0.67 -6.79
CA VAL A 109 10.90 -0.10 -5.91
C VAL A 109 11.93 0.84 -5.31
N VAL A 110 12.22 0.66 -4.02
CA VAL A 110 13.30 1.35 -3.33
C VAL A 110 14.34 0.31 -2.92
N LEU A 111 15.60 0.59 -3.22
CA LEU A 111 16.77 -0.15 -2.78
C LEU A 111 17.50 0.68 -1.73
N SER A 112 17.85 0.04 -0.61
CA SER A 112 18.66 0.62 0.46
C SER A 112 19.78 -0.33 0.85
N VAL A 113 21.00 0.19 0.94
CA VAL A 113 22.22 -0.58 1.20
C VAL A 113 23.18 0.25 2.05
N LYS A 114 23.79 -0.36 3.08
CA LYS A 114 24.87 0.28 3.83
C LYS A 114 26.15 0.26 3.01
N VAL A 115 26.86 1.38 2.96
CA VAL A 115 28.08 1.50 2.15
C VAL A 115 29.20 0.61 2.70
N ASP A 116 29.27 0.45 4.03
CA ASP A 116 30.28 -0.37 4.69
C ASP A 116 30.16 -1.86 4.34
N ASP A 117 28.92 -2.35 4.16
CA ASP A 117 28.66 -3.75 3.83
C ASP A 117 29.13 -4.11 2.40
N LEU A 118 29.38 -3.13 1.53
CA LEU A 118 29.89 -3.34 0.17
C LEU A 118 31.37 -3.72 0.13
N LYS A 119 32.10 -3.61 1.25
CA LYS A 119 33.52 -3.98 1.39
C LYS A 119 34.41 -3.36 0.29
N LEU A 120 34.22 -2.06 0.05
CA LEU A 120 35.06 -1.27 -0.87
C LEU A 120 36.30 -0.77 -0.16
N ASN A 121 37.41 -0.60 -0.89
CA ASN A 121 38.61 0.05 -0.34
C ASN A 121 38.34 1.54 -0.06
N ASP A 122 39.14 2.21 0.76
CA ASP A 122 38.86 3.61 1.14
C ASP A 122 38.85 4.58 -0.06
N THR A 123 39.75 4.37 -1.02
CA THR A 123 39.79 5.14 -2.29
C THR A 123 38.56 4.86 -3.16
N GLU A 124 38.15 3.59 -3.28
CA GLU A 124 36.96 3.17 -4.01
C GLU A 124 35.69 3.70 -3.35
N LYS A 125 35.65 3.69 -2.00
CA LYS A 125 34.54 4.20 -1.20
C LYS A 125 34.39 5.70 -1.37
N HIS A 126 35.50 6.45 -1.37
CA HIS A 126 35.49 7.88 -1.66
C HIS A 126 34.87 8.18 -3.03
N LYS A 127 35.37 7.51 -4.08
CA LYS A 127 34.82 7.61 -5.45
C LYS A 127 33.34 7.21 -5.51
N PHE A 128 32.97 6.12 -4.84
CA PHE A 128 31.59 5.64 -4.78
C PHE A 128 30.65 6.67 -4.17
N LEU A 129 31.05 7.32 -3.07
CA LEU A 129 30.26 8.36 -2.40
C LEU A 129 30.09 9.59 -3.30
N LEU A 130 31.14 10.01 -4.01
CA LEU A 130 31.06 11.08 -5.00
C LEU A 130 30.06 10.76 -6.12
N LEU A 131 30.10 9.55 -6.68
CA LEU A 131 29.16 9.10 -7.72
C LEU A 131 27.71 9.00 -7.22
N CYS A 132 27.52 8.63 -5.96
CA CYS A 132 26.19 8.54 -5.35
C CYS A 132 25.53 9.91 -5.12
N GLY A 133 26.34 10.93 -4.83
CA GLY A 133 25.89 12.30 -4.58
C GLY A 133 24.81 12.37 -3.49
N PRO A 134 23.63 12.98 -3.75
CA PRO A 134 22.60 13.22 -2.73
C PRO A 134 21.86 11.94 -2.28
N ARG A 135 22.13 10.79 -2.91
CA ARG A 135 21.48 9.51 -2.58
C ARG A 135 22.08 8.86 -1.33
N TYR A 136 23.28 9.28 -0.93
CA TYR A 136 23.93 8.82 0.29
C TYR A 136 23.43 9.63 1.49
N ASN A 137 23.00 8.92 2.53
CA ASN A 137 22.62 9.55 3.79
C ASN A 137 23.75 9.40 4.82
N VAL A 138 24.24 10.53 5.32
CA VAL A 138 25.35 10.61 6.29
C VAL A 138 24.93 10.07 7.67
N ASP A 139 23.68 10.31 8.08
CA ASP A 139 23.20 9.93 9.42
C ASP A 139 23.05 8.40 9.55
N THR A 140 22.60 7.74 8.47
CA THR A 140 22.36 6.28 8.45
C THR A 140 23.47 5.50 7.75
N GLN A 141 24.39 6.19 7.06
CA GLN A 141 25.45 5.60 6.22
C GLN A 141 24.91 4.65 5.14
N GLU A 142 23.67 4.90 4.70
CA GLU A 142 22.98 4.09 3.71
C GLU A 142 22.82 4.84 2.39
N LEU A 143 23.09 4.15 1.28
CA LEU A 143 22.71 4.55 -0.06
C LEU A 143 21.24 4.18 -0.30
N VAL A 144 20.43 5.17 -0.63
CA VAL A 144 19.01 4.97 -0.96
C VAL A 144 18.71 5.42 -2.38
N MET A 145 18.20 4.51 -3.20
CA MET A 145 17.80 4.80 -4.57
C MET A 145 16.49 4.12 -4.91
N SER A 146 15.66 4.78 -5.72
CA SER A 146 14.37 4.25 -6.15
C SER A 146 14.18 4.34 -7.65
N SER A 147 13.33 3.48 -8.19
CA SER A 147 12.95 3.49 -9.60
C SER A 147 11.46 3.24 -9.75
N GLU A 148 10.83 4.07 -10.58
CA GLU A 148 9.44 3.96 -11.02
C GLU A 148 9.33 4.07 -12.55
N ARG A 149 10.48 3.98 -13.25
CA ARG A 149 10.59 4.20 -14.71
C ARG A 149 9.85 3.15 -15.53
N PHE A 150 9.84 1.91 -15.07
CA PHE A 150 9.27 0.79 -15.82
C PHE A 150 7.86 0.43 -15.33
N PRO A 151 6.98 -0.11 -16.20
CA PRO A 151 5.63 -0.51 -15.81
C PRO A 151 5.63 -1.63 -14.76
N LYS A 152 6.54 -2.60 -14.87
CA LYS A 152 6.59 -3.75 -13.97
C LYS A 152 7.56 -3.52 -12.82
N ARG A 153 7.12 -3.84 -11.60
CA ARG A 153 7.96 -3.80 -10.38
C ARG A 153 9.27 -4.59 -10.52
N GLN A 154 9.20 -5.76 -11.13
CA GLN A 154 10.38 -6.63 -11.37
C GLN A 154 11.42 -5.95 -12.27
N GLN A 155 10.98 -5.19 -13.29
CA GLN A 155 11.87 -4.43 -14.17
C GLN A 155 12.54 -3.28 -13.40
N ASN A 156 11.79 -2.56 -12.56
CA ASN A 156 12.35 -1.53 -11.68
C ASN A 156 13.37 -2.12 -10.69
N LYS A 157 13.09 -3.29 -10.10
CA LYS A 157 14.04 -3.99 -9.23
C LYS A 157 15.34 -4.34 -9.98
N LYS A 158 15.22 -4.94 -11.17
CA LYS A 158 16.38 -5.31 -11.99
C LYS A 158 17.21 -4.09 -12.37
N PHE A 159 16.56 -3.01 -12.79
CA PHE A 159 17.24 -1.76 -13.11
C PHE A 159 18.03 -1.19 -11.94
N LEU A 160 17.51 -1.25 -10.71
CA LEU A 160 18.23 -0.82 -9.52
C LEU A 160 19.46 -1.70 -9.25
N ILE A 161 19.36 -3.01 -9.43
CA ILE A 161 20.48 -3.94 -9.30
C ILE A 161 21.55 -3.63 -10.36
N ASP A 162 21.16 -3.46 -11.62
CA ASP A 162 22.08 -3.15 -12.71
C ASP A 162 22.80 -1.81 -12.47
N ASN A 163 22.10 -0.80 -11.96
CA ASN A 163 22.70 0.49 -11.63
C ASN A 163 23.65 0.41 -10.43
N LEU A 164 23.29 -0.33 -9.38
CA LEU A 164 24.19 -0.56 -8.26
C LEU A 164 25.47 -1.25 -8.74
N ASN A 165 25.34 -2.30 -9.56
CA ASN A 165 26.49 -2.99 -10.13
C ASN A 165 27.35 -2.07 -10.99
N LYS A 166 26.75 -1.16 -11.76
CA LYS A 166 27.49 -0.12 -12.49
C LYS A 166 28.24 0.81 -11.54
N LEU A 167 27.59 1.32 -10.49
CA LEU A 167 28.25 2.17 -9.50
C LEU A 167 29.44 1.47 -8.84
N ILE A 168 29.31 0.20 -8.47
CA ILE A 168 30.43 -0.58 -7.91
C ILE A 168 31.54 -0.77 -8.95
N LYS A 169 31.20 -1.07 -10.21
CA LYS A 169 32.20 -1.21 -11.28
C LYS A 169 32.97 0.09 -11.51
N GLU A 170 32.27 1.21 -11.60
CA GLU A 170 32.88 2.54 -11.74
C GLU A 170 33.74 2.89 -10.53
N ALA A 171 33.28 2.57 -9.30
CA ALA A 171 34.07 2.80 -8.09
C ALA A 171 35.39 2.02 -8.05
N LYS A 172 35.41 0.83 -8.65
CA LYS A 172 36.62 -0.03 -8.77
C LYS A 172 37.50 0.30 -9.99
N ASP A 173 37.01 1.11 -10.92
CA ASP A 173 37.81 1.51 -12.07
C ASP A 173 38.94 2.45 -11.61
N THR A 174 40.17 2.08 -11.92
CA THR A 174 41.40 2.78 -11.51
C THR A 174 41.80 3.89 -12.46
N LYS A 175 41.10 4.08 -13.58
CA LYS A 175 41.40 5.13 -14.56
C LYS A 175 41.35 6.55 -13.99
N ASP A 176 40.38 6.81 -13.11
CA ASP A 176 40.18 8.09 -12.43
C ASP A 176 39.72 7.82 -10.99
N THR A 177 40.50 8.25 -10.00
CA THR A 177 40.23 7.98 -8.57
C THR A 177 39.48 9.12 -7.88
N PHE A 178 39.31 10.28 -8.54
CA PHE A 178 38.71 11.49 -7.97
C PHE A 178 39.30 11.89 -6.60
N ALA A 179 40.61 11.70 -6.40
CA ALA A 179 41.28 12.04 -5.14
C ALA A 179 41.38 13.57 -4.91
N ASP A 180 41.29 14.34 -5.99
CA ASP A 180 41.31 15.80 -6.01
C ASP A 180 39.96 16.43 -5.64
N VAL A 181 38.86 15.70 -5.78
CA VAL A 181 37.51 16.21 -5.50
C VAL A 181 37.14 15.95 -4.04
N PRO A 182 36.92 16.99 -3.22
CA PRO A 182 36.54 16.79 -1.83
C PRO A 182 35.09 16.26 -1.71
N LEU A 183 34.87 15.35 -0.76
CA LEU A 183 33.54 14.84 -0.48
C LEU A 183 32.69 15.87 0.26
N ASN A 184 31.72 16.46 -0.43
CA ASN A 184 30.78 17.42 0.16
C ASN A 184 29.57 16.69 0.79
N LEU A 185 29.67 16.38 2.09
CA LEU A 185 28.57 15.79 2.86
C LEU A 185 27.86 16.83 3.73
N PRO A 186 26.52 16.77 3.83
CA PRO A 186 25.82 17.56 4.83
C PRO A 186 26.28 17.14 6.24
N LYS A 187 26.31 18.11 7.16
CA LYS A 187 26.64 17.84 8.56
C LYS A 187 25.61 16.86 9.15
N PRO A 188 26.05 15.81 9.87
CA PRO A 188 25.13 14.88 10.51
C PRO A 188 24.31 15.59 11.57
N LYS A 189 23.09 15.10 11.80
CA LYS A 189 22.18 15.68 12.78
C LYS A 189 22.69 15.37 14.19
N THR A 190 22.98 16.41 14.96
CA THR A 190 23.35 16.29 16.37
C THR A 190 22.15 15.82 17.19
N ARG A 191 22.26 14.67 17.83
CA ARG A 191 21.26 14.20 18.81
C ARG A 191 21.63 14.75 20.18
N LEU A 192 20.81 15.66 20.69
CA LEU A 192 20.97 16.18 22.04
C LEU A 192 20.46 15.11 23.01
N GLU A 193 21.32 14.70 23.94
CA GLU A 193 20.95 13.81 25.03
C GLU A 193 20.68 14.63 26.30
N PHE A 194 19.84 14.08 27.18
CA PHE A 194 19.61 14.71 28.47
C PHE A 194 20.94 14.74 29.26
N PRO A 195 21.38 15.91 29.76
CA PRO A 195 22.60 16.00 30.55
C PRO A 195 22.54 15.08 31.76
N LYS A 196 23.52 14.18 31.89
CA LYS A 196 23.59 13.25 33.03
C LYS A 196 23.68 13.97 34.37
N GLU A 197 24.28 15.16 34.38
CA GLU A 197 24.41 16.03 35.55
C GLU A 197 23.06 16.49 36.13
N TRP A 198 22.01 16.54 35.30
CA TRP A 198 20.67 16.94 35.74
C TRP A 198 19.82 15.76 36.24
N LEU A 199 20.38 14.55 36.25
CA LEU A 199 19.72 13.40 36.86
C LEU A 199 19.68 13.61 38.37
N LYS A 200 18.47 13.80 38.92
CA LYS A 200 18.29 13.85 40.37
C LYS A 200 18.71 12.51 40.98
N PRO A 201 19.66 12.47 41.92
CA PRO A 201 19.98 11.24 42.64
C PRO A 201 18.75 10.79 43.44
N LYS A 202 18.49 9.48 43.47
CA LYS A 202 17.30 8.91 44.12
C LYS A 202 17.24 9.19 45.63
N GLU A 203 18.36 9.54 46.25
CA GLU A 203 18.50 9.74 47.70
C GLU A 203 17.77 11.00 48.22
N GLU A 204 17.49 11.99 47.38
CA GLU A 204 16.84 13.25 47.78
C GLU A 204 15.30 13.19 47.85
N ILE A 205 14.67 12.08 47.45
CA ILE A 205 13.20 11.94 47.40
C ILE A 205 12.63 11.33 48.70
N ALA A 206 13.49 10.94 49.66
CA ALA A 206 13.10 10.24 50.88
C ALA A 206 12.99 11.14 52.14
N GLN A 207 12.88 12.46 52.00
CA GLN A 207 12.62 13.40 53.11
C GLN A 207 11.26 14.08 52.98
#